data_AF-A0A453A385-F1
#
_entry.id   AF-A0A453A385-F1
#
_cell.length_a   1.000
_cell.length_b   1.000
_cell.length_c   1.000
_cell.angle_alpha   90.00
_cell.angle_beta   90.00
_cell.angle_gamma   90.00
#
_symmetry.space_group_name_H-M   'P 1'
#
loop_
_entity.id
_entity.type
_entity.pdbx_description
1 polymer ?
#
loop_
_entity_poly.entity_id
_entity_poly.type
_entity_poly.pdbx_seq_one_letter_code
_entity_poly.pdbx_strand_id
1 'polypeptide(L)'
;MAMGGYNAFLATTLPPEHRIYDPDAESVESATSTFLTAFPRGFAIEVLDVYSGPPNPRIAFKFRHWGYMEGPFKGHPPHGRRVEFFGVCVFHVDEGTKVEKAEFFYERGNFLASFLSAPASAAASASGCPVMRGD
;
A
#
# COMPACT_ATOMS: atom_id res chain seq x y z
N MET A 1 -0.80 -11.53 -19.48
CA MET A 1 -1.48 -10.23 -19.28
C MET A 1 -0.55 -9.35 -18.48
N ALA A 2 -0.34 -8.09 -18.88
CA ALA A 2 0.44 -7.16 -18.08
C ALA A 2 -0.34 -6.85 -16.79
N MET A 3 0.17 -7.27 -15.64
CA MET A 3 -0.37 -6.78 -14.37
C MET A 3 -0.13 -5.27 -14.32
N GLY A 4 -1.20 -4.50 -14.31
CA GLY A 4 -1.18 -3.05 -14.20
C GLY A 4 -1.79 -2.57 -12.89
N GLY A 5 -1.51 -1.32 -12.53
CA GLY A 5 -2.16 -0.63 -11.41
C GLY A 5 -2.13 -1.39 -10.09
N TYR A 6 -3.28 -1.44 -9.41
CA TYR A 6 -3.43 -2.06 -8.10
C TYR A 6 -3.17 -3.57 -8.07
N ASN A 7 -3.31 -4.30 -9.19
CA ASN A 7 -3.02 -5.74 -9.23
C ASN A 7 -1.53 -6.01 -9.10
N ALA A 8 -0.71 -5.25 -9.84
CA ALA A 8 0.75 -5.33 -9.71
C ALA A 8 1.21 -4.87 -8.33
N PHE A 9 0.58 -3.81 -7.81
CA PHE A 9 0.88 -3.28 -6.49
C PHE A 9 0.57 -4.34 -5.42
N LEU A 10 -0.65 -4.87 -5.38
CA LEU A 10 -1.12 -5.79 -4.35
C LEU A 10 -0.81 -7.27 -4.62
N ALA A 11 0.05 -7.55 -5.60
CA ALA A 11 0.47 -8.91 -5.96
C ALA A 11 0.89 -9.71 -4.73
N THR A 12 0.46 -10.97 -4.66
CA THR A 12 0.68 -11.81 -3.47
C THR A 12 0.82 -13.27 -3.84
N THR A 13 1.60 -14.00 -3.04
CA THR A 13 1.72 -15.46 -3.10
C THR A 13 0.83 -16.17 -2.07
N LEU A 14 -0.01 -15.43 -1.34
CA LEU A 14 -0.94 -16.04 -0.39
C LEU A 14 -1.92 -16.99 -1.10
N PRO A 15 -2.32 -18.09 -0.46
CA PRO A 15 -3.42 -18.94 -0.94
C PRO A 15 -4.72 -18.11 -1.13
N PRO A 16 -5.54 -18.40 -2.16
CA PRO A 16 -6.75 -17.62 -2.47
C PRO A 16 -7.69 -17.40 -1.28
N GLU A 17 -7.85 -18.38 -0.40
CA GLU A 17 -8.68 -18.34 0.81
C GLU A 17 -8.22 -17.32 1.86
N HIS A 18 -6.98 -16.81 1.74
CA HIS A 18 -6.41 -15.80 2.64
C HIS A 18 -6.32 -14.42 2.00
N ARG A 19 -6.81 -14.24 0.77
CA ARG A 19 -6.76 -12.97 0.05
C ARG A 19 -7.99 -12.12 0.35
N ILE A 20 -7.78 -10.97 0.99
CA ILE A 20 -8.82 -9.93 1.14
C ILE A 20 -9.15 -9.30 -0.23
N TYR A 21 -8.15 -9.23 -1.10
CA TYR A 21 -8.25 -8.78 -2.48
C TYR A 21 -7.48 -9.78 -3.35
N ASP A 22 -8.11 -10.31 -4.39
CA ASP A 22 -7.49 -11.27 -5.30
C ASP A 22 -7.01 -10.58 -6.58
N PRO A 23 -5.70 -10.28 -6.73
CA PRO A 23 -5.19 -9.60 -7.92
C PRO A 23 -5.27 -10.45 -9.18
N ASP A 24 -5.35 -11.78 -9.06
CA ASP A 24 -5.42 -12.70 -10.20
C ASP A 24 -6.84 -12.77 -10.79
N ALA A 25 -7.86 -12.39 -10.02
CA ALA A 25 -9.27 -12.39 -10.42
C ALA A 25 -9.73 -11.05 -11.05
N GLU A 26 -8.90 -10.01 -11.00
CA GLU A 26 -9.28 -8.65 -11.36
C GLU A 26 -8.69 -8.22 -12.71
N SER A 27 -9.49 -7.55 -13.53
CA SER A 27 -8.96 -6.80 -14.68
C SER A 27 -8.38 -5.46 -14.21
N VAL A 28 -7.65 -4.75 -15.08
CA VAL A 28 -7.15 -3.41 -14.74
C VAL A 28 -8.31 -2.44 -14.48
N GLU A 29 -9.38 -2.57 -15.25
CA GLU A 29 -10.59 -1.76 -15.13
C GLU A 29 -11.36 -2.08 -13.83
N SER A 30 -11.54 -3.36 -13.48
CA SER A 30 -12.25 -3.76 -12.26
C SER A 30 -11.46 -3.38 -11.00
N ALA A 31 -10.13 -3.52 -11.04
CA ALA A 31 -9.25 -3.05 -9.98
C ALA A 31 -9.37 -1.53 -9.80
N THR A 32 -9.23 -0.78 -10.88
CA THR A 32 -9.33 0.69 -10.86
C THR A 32 -10.69 1.15 -10.34
N SER A 33 -11.77 0.55 -10.84
CA SER A 33 -13.13 0.85 -10.39
C SER A 33 -13.33 0.53 -8.91
N THR A 34 -12.79 -0.59 -8.41
CA THR A 34 -12.86 -0.97 -7.00
C THR A 34 -12.25 0.11 -6.11
N PHE A 35 -11.04 0.57 -6.40
CA PHE A 35 -10.35 1.56 -5.55
C PHE A 35 -10.91 2.98 -5.70
N LEU A 36 -11.33 3.41 -6.90
CA LEU A 36 -12.00 4.69 -7.08
C LEU A 36 -13.36 4.74 -6.38
N THR A 37 -14.08 3.61 -6.36
CA THR A 37 -15.34 3.49 -5.61
C THR A 37 -15.09 3.58 -4.12
N ALA A 38 -14.08 2.86 -3.59
CA ALA A 38 -13.75 2.89 -2.16
C ALA A 38 -13.28 4.28 -1.70
N PHE A 39 -12.56 5.02 -2.55
CA PHE A 39 -11.97 6.33 -2.27
C PHE A 39 -12.49 7.42 -3.23
N PRO A 40 -13.76 7.86 -3.10
CA PRO A 40 -14.35 8.85 -4.02
C PRO A 40 -13.66 10.22 -3.96
N ARG A 41 -13.02 10.55 -2.82
CA ARG A 41 -12.19 11.76 -2.65
C ARG A 41 -10.76 11.62 -3.19
N GLY A 42 -10.44 10.46 -3.76
CA GLY A 42 -9.10 10.10 -4.17
C GLY A 42 -8.31 9.40 -3.07
N PHE A 43 -7.21 8.79 -3.52
CA PHE A 43 -6.26 8.05 -2.72
C PHE A 43 -4.87 8.59 -3.07
N ALA A 44 -4.26 9.34 -2.15
CA ALA A 44 -3.10 10.18 -2.44
C ALA A 44 -1.79 9.50 -2.02
N ILE A 45 -0.74 9.66 -2.82
CA ILE A 45 0.63 9.35 -2.41
C ILE A 45 1.29 10.64 -1.92
N GLU A 46 1.77 10.62 -0.69
CA GLU A 46 2.49 11.71 -0.04
C GLU A 46 3.94 11.28 0.19
N VAL A 47 4.89 12.06 -0.32
CA VAL A 47 6.31 11.86 -0.06
C VAL A 47 6.65 12.49 1.29
N LEU A 48 7.17 11.70 2.21
CA LEU A 48 7.46 12.10 3.58
C LEU A 48 8.91 12.54 3.75
N ASP A 49 9.84 11.72 3.25
CA ASP A 49 11.28 11.96 3.33
C ASP A 49 11.92 11.53 2.01
N VAL A 50 12.93 12.27 1.55
CA VAL A 50 13.71 11.94 0.36
C VAL A 50 15.18 11.76 0.75
N TYR A 51 15.76 10.66 0.29
CA TYR A 51 17.15 10.29 0.49
C TYR A 51 17.83 10.20 -0.88
N SER A 52 18.76 11.12 -1.12
CA SER A 52 19.55 11.22 -2.35
C SER A 52 20.94 11.75 -2.03
N GLY A 53 21.98 11.32 -2.75
CA GLY A 53 23.33 11.88 -2.64
C GLY A 53 24.11 11.79 -3.96
N PRO A 54 25.19 12.55 -4.18
CA PRO A 54 26.02 12.40 -5.39
C PRO A 54 27.01 11.22 -5.30
N PRO A 55 27.37 10.54 -6.41
CA PRO A 55 26.73 10.50 -7.73
C PRO A 55 25.70 9.35 -7.77
N ASN A 56 24.80 9.30 -6.78
CA ASN A 56 24.06 8.09 -6.48
C ASN A 56 22.99 7.87 -7.56
N PRO A 57 23.03 6.76 -8.32
CA PRO A 57 22.02 6.43 -9.33
C PRO A 57 20.70 5.99 -8.68
N ARG A 58 20.51 6.28 -7.39
CA ARG A 58 19.39 5.83 -6.58
C ARG A 58 18.81 6.99 -5.77
N ILE A 59 17.51 7.22 -5.93
CA ILE A 59 16.72 8.12 -5.11
C ILE A 59 15.75 7.24 -4.32
N ALA A 60 15.89 7.22 -3.00
CA ALA A 60 14.95 6.55 -2.13
C ALA A 60 14.03 7.58 -1.48
N PHE A 61 12.75 7.31 -1.38
CA PHE A 61 11.84 8.16 -0.62
C PHE A 61 10.88 7.33 0.22
N LYS A 62 10.64 7.81 1.44
CA LYS A 62 9.58 7.29 2.28
C LYS A 62 8.27 7.92 1.82
N PHE A 63 7.23 7.11 1.69
CA PHE A 63 5.91 7.61 1.31
C PHE A 63 4.83 7.10 2.26
N ARG A 64 3.74 7.85 2.30
CA ARG A 64 2.44 7.42 2.80
C ARG A 64 1.48 7.38 1.62
N HIS A 65 0.68 6.34 1.51
CA HIS A 65 -0.46 6.33 0.59
C HIS A 65 -1.75 6.22 1.40
N TRP A 66 -2.69 7.14 1.21
CA TRP A 66 -3.83 7.28 2.12
C TRP A 66 -5.10 7.87 1.48
N GLY A 67 -6.25 7.57 2.09
CA GLY A 67 -7.56 8.13 1.73
C GLY A 67 -8.65 7.73 2.73
N TYR A 68 -9.82 8.35 2.64
CA TYR A 68 -10.98 8.01 3.48
C TYR A 68 -11.86 6.99 2.76
N MET A 69 -12.09 5.83 3.38
CA MET A 69 -12.95 4.79 2.80
C MET A 69 -14.43 5.17 2.97
N GLU A 70 -14.93 5.93 2.00
CA GLU A 70 -16.31 6.46 1.96
C GLU A 70 -17.22 5.66 1.01
N GLY A 71 -16.65 4.79 0.18
CA GLY A 71 -17.39 3.80 -0.59
C GLY A 71 -17.10 2.36 -0.15
N PRO A 72 -17.90 1.39 -0.64
CA PRO A 72 -17.72 -0.02 -0.31
C PRO A 72 -16.45 -0.60 -0.97
N PHE A 73 -15.90 -1.65 -0.36
CA PHE A 73 -14.75 -2.37 -0.90
C PHE A 73 -14.95 -3.88 -0.77
N LYS A 74 -15.08 -4.61 -1.89
CA LYS A 74 -15.20 -6.09 -1.92
C LYS A 74 -16.20 -6.67 -0.90
N GLY A 75 -17.37 -6.06 -0.79
CA GLY A 75 -18.43 -6.49 0.15
C GLY A 75 -18.33 -5.90 1.56
N HIS A 76 -17.24 -5.20 1.89
CA HIS A 76 -17.11 -4.44 3.12
C HIS A 76 -17.78 -3.06 2.99
N PRO A 77 -18.66 -2.67 3.94
CA PRO A 77 -19.33 -1.37 3.90
C PRO A 77 -18.35 -0.23 4.16
N PRO A 78 -18.62 0.99 3.66
CA PRO A 78 -17.81 2.16 3.98
C PRO A 78 -17.84 2.43 5.48
N HIS A 79 -16.69 2.76 6.04
CA HIS A 79 -16.57 3.12 7.46
C HIS A 79 -16.10 4.56 7.69
N GLY A 80 -15.82 5.33 6.63
CA GLY A 80 -15.48 6.76 6.69
C GLY A 80 -14.16 7.08 7.41
N ARG A 81 -13.36 6.06 7.74
CA ARG A 81 -12.07 6.22 8.43
C ARG A 81 -10.95 6.28 7.40
N ARG A 82 -9.82 6.87 7.79
CA ARG A 82 -8.60 6.88 6.97
C ARG A 82 -8.04 5.46 6.88
N VAL A 83 -7.88 5.00 5.65
CA VAL A 83 -7.05 3.86 5.28
C VAL A 83 -5.72 4.42 4.83
N GLU A 84 -4.62 3.94 5.41
CA GLU A 84 -3.28 4.37 5.03
C GLU A 84 -2.28 3.22 5.19
N PHE A 85 -1.20 3.29 4.39
CA PHE A 85 -0.01 2.50 4.62
C PHE A 85 1.23 3.32 4.29
N PHE A 86 2.36 2.84 4.79
CA PHE A 86 3.67 3.46 4.61
C PHE A 86 4.59 2.51 3.88
N GLY A 87 5.51 3.09 3.12
CA GLY A 87 6.51 2.34 2.40
C GLY A 87 7.73 3.17 2.08
N VAL A 88 8.69 2.51 1.44
CA VAL A 88 9.84 3.13 0.79
C VAL A 88 9.77 2.78 -0.68
N CYS A 89 10.01 3.77 -1.52
CA CYS A 89 10.23 3.56 -2.94
C CYS A 89 11.68 3.88 -3.28
N VAL A 90 12.32 3.07 -4.12
CA VAL A 90 13.66 3.32 -4.64
C VAL A 90 13.57 3.44 -6.15
N PHE A 91 13.91 4.63 -6.66
CA PHE A 91 14.11 4.87 -8.07
C PHE A 91 15.56 4.67 -8.44
N HIS A 92 15.82 3.88 -9.48
CA HIS A 92 17.10 3.83 -10.17
C HIS A 92 17.02 4.80 -11.34
N VAL A 93 17.93 5.75 -11.39
CA VAL A 93 17.94 6.84 -12.36
C VAL A 93 19.21 6.83 -13.20
N ASP A 94 19.09 7.21 -14.47
CA ASP A 94 20.23 7.44 -15.35
C ASP A 94 20.91 8.80 -15.08
N GLU A 95 21.98 9.10 -15.83
CA GLU A 95 22.69 10.39 -15.74
C GLU A 95 21.79 11.60 -16.05
N GLY A 96 20.72 11.39 -16.83
CA GLY A 96 19.70 12.38 -17.15
C GLY A 96 18.57 12.48 -16.12
N THR A 97 18.69 11.80 -14.97
CA THR A 97 17.65 11.74 -13.91
C THR A 97 16.34 11.09 -14.37
N LYS A 98 16.38 10.29 -15.44
CA LYS A 98 15.21 9.51 -15.88
C LYS A 98 15.12 8.23 -15.05
N VAL A 99 13.94 7.92 -14.53
CA VAL A 99 13.70 6.67 -13.80
C VAL A 99 13.72 5.48 -14.77
N GLU A 100 14.67 4.57 -14.57
CA GLU A 100 14.79 3.32 -15.32
C GLU A 100 14.10 2.16 -14.61
N LYS A 101 14.09 2.17 -13.28
CA LYS A 101 13.46 1.14 -12.44
C LYS A 101 12.89 1.76 -11.17
N ALA A 102 11.72 1.30 -10.75
CA ALA A 102 11.12 1.62 -9.46
C ALA A 102 10.91 0.34 -8.64
N GLU A 103 11.32 0.37 -7.38
CA GLU A 103 11.09 -0.70 -6.40
C GLU A 103 10.22 -0.15 -5.28
N PHE A 104 9.19 -0.89 -4.87
CA PHE A 104 8.30 -0.50 -3.79
C PHE A 104 8.39 -1.52 -2.66
N PHE A 105 8.66 -1.03 -1.45
CA PHE A 105 8.79 -1.81 -0.24
C PHE A 105 7.76 -1.33 0.77
N TYR A 106 6.75 -2.15 1.03
CA TYR A 106 5.67 -1.83 1.95
C TYR A 106 4.93 -3.10 2.35
N GLU A 107 4.17 -3.01 3.43
CA GLU A 107 3.38 -4.11 3.94
C GLU A 107 1.94 -4.00 3.38
N ARG A 108 1.51 -5.01 2.62
CA ARG A 108 0.22 -5.05 1.92
C ARG A 108 -0.93 -5.55 2.79
N GLY A 109 -0.65 -6.45 3.73
CA GLY A 109 -1.66 -7.08 4.59
C GLY A 109 -2.37 -6.07 5.51
N ASN A 110 -1.61 -5.21 6.18
CA ASN A 110 -2.06 -4.10 7.01
C ASN A 110 -2.87 -3.09 6.19
N PHE A 111 -2.44 -2.80 4.95
CA PHE A 111 -3.21 -1.97 4.04
C PHE A 111 -4.58 -2.59 3.77
N LEU A 112 -4.64 -3.85 3.33
CA LEU A 112 -5.91 -4.53 3.03
C LEU A 112 -6.76 -4.76 4.29
N ALA A 113 -6.14 -5.06 5.42
CA ALA A 113 -6.82 -5.23 6.70
C ALA A 113 -7.52 -3.94 7.16
N SER A 114 -7.01 -2.77 6.78
CA SER A 114 -7.62 -1.50 7.14
C SER A 114 -8.97 -1.23 6.46
N PHE A 115 -9.30 -1.93 5.37
CA PHE A 115 -10.63 -1.91 4.75
C PHE A 115 -11.65 -2.76 5.52
N LEU A 116 -11.17 -3.69 6.34
CA LEU A 116 -12.04 -4.53 7.14
C LEU A 116 -12.59 -3.70 8.30
N SER A 117 -13.90 -3.71 8.48
CA SER A 117 -14.54 -3.18 9.69
C SER A 117 -13.98 -3.92 10.91
N ALA A 118 -13.54 -3.18 11.93
CA ALA A 118 -12.99 -3.80 13.12
C ALA A 118 -14.08 -4.59 13.86
N PRO A 119 -13.78 -5.79 14.40
CA PRO A 119 -14.50 -6.28 15.58
C PRO A 119 -14.25 -5.29 16.73
N ALA A 120 -15.25 -5.07 17.58
CA ALA A 120 -15.14 -4.20 18.75
C ALA A 120 -13.88 -4.50 19.58
N SER A 121 -13.11 -3.45 19.87
CA SER A 121 -11.95 -3.35 20.77
C SER A 121 -11.34 -4.65 21.32
N ALA A 122 -10.24 -5.11 20.72
CA ALA A 122 -9.23 -5.86 21.47
C ALA A 122 -8.12 -4.87 21.88
N ALA A 123 -8.00 -4.62 23.17
CA ALA A 123 -6.94 -3.78 23.73
C ALA A 123 -5.58 -4.36 23.33
N ALA A 124 -4.78 -3.59 22.59
CA ALA A 124 -3.42 -3.94 22.24
C ALA A 124 -2.59 -3.99 23.53
N SER A 125 -2.27 -5.20 23.99
CA SER A 125 -1.26 -5.38 25.03
C SER A 125 0.08 -4.98 24.44
N ALA A 126 0.73 -3.98 25.05
CA ALA A 126 2.04 -3.50 24.61
C ALA A 126 3.11 -4.59 24.85
N SER A 127 3.25 -5.51 23.91
CA SER A 127 4.45 -6.35 23.82
C SER A 127 5.57 -5.47 23.26
N GLY A 128 6.58 -5.19 24.09
CA GLY A 128 7.77 -4.49 23.63
C GLY A 128 8.37 -5.21 22.42
N CYS A 129 8.80 -4.44 21.41
CA CYS A 129 9.40 -4.99 20.19
C CYS A 129 10.59 -5.89 20.56
N PRO A 130 10.58 -7.20 20.22
CA PRO A 130 11.69 -8.10 20.53
C PRO A 130 13.04 -7.65 19.95
N VAL A 131 13.01 -6.86 18.88
CA VAL A 131 14.21 -6.29 18.23
C VAL A 131 14.88 -5.21 19.09
N MET A 132 14.10 -4.47 19.89
CA MET A 132 14.59 -3.33 20.68
C MET A 132 14.76 -3.67 22.16
N ARG A 133 14.77 -4.97 22.53
CA ARG A 133 15.24 -5.38 23.86
C ARG A 133 16.75 -5.13 23.92
N GLY A 134 17.14 -3.98 24.45
CA GLY A 134 18.52 -3.74 24.86
C GLY A 134 18.86 -4.64 26.06
N ASP A 135 20.09 -5.14 26.09
CA ASP A 135 20.69 -5.75 27.29
C ASP A 135 20.78 -4.74 28.44
#